data_AF-A0A1V4ZTP6-F1
#
_entry.id   AF-A0A1V4ZTP6-F1
#
_cell.length_a   1.000
_cell.length_b   1.000
_cell.length_c   1.000
_cell.angle_alpha   90.00
_cell.angle_beta   90.00
_cell.angle_gamma   90.00
#
_symmetry.space_group_name_H-M   'P 1'
#
loop_
_entity.id
_entity.type
_entity.pdbx_description
1 polymer ?
#
loop_
_entity_poly.entity_id
_entity_poly.type
_entity_poly.pdbx_seq_one_letter_code
_entity_poly.pdbx_strand_id
1 'polypeptide(L)' 'MLDHCPGATNLRTPTLSIRKCPQCGNEVEVFSNDLKVTCDNCGFIIWNDIASCVQWCKYAKECVGEEMYRKLVERKEG' A
#
# COMPACT_ATOMS: atom_id res chain seq x y z
N MET A 1 27.31 12.42 11.39
CA MET A 1 27.21 10.96 11.50
C MET A 1 25.86 10.57 10.94
N LEU A 2 25.75 9.60 10.04
CA LEU A 2 24.45 9.11 9.59
C LEU A 2 24.04 8.04 10.61
N ASP A 3 23.41 8.44 11.72
CA ASP A 3 23.08 7.55 12.86
C ASP A 3 22.02 6.49 12.49
N HIS A 4 21.50 6.58 11.27
CA HIS A 4 20.50 5.68 10.72
C HIS A 4 20.50 5.77 9.20
N CYS A 5 20.16 4.65 8.55
CA CYS A 5 19.91 4.61 7.12
C CYS A 5 18.55 5.29 6.84
N PRO A 6 18.50 6.37 6.03
CA PRO A 6 17.25 7.05 5.69
C PRO A 6 16.22 6.12 5.03
N GLY A 7 16.69 5.10 4.30
CA GLY A 7 15.83 4.07 3.70
C GLY A 7 15.15 3.13 4.70
N ALA A 8 15.60 3.11 5.97
CA ALA A 8 15.02 2.28 7.02
C ALA A 8 13.96 3.01 7.85
N THR A 9 13.68 4.30 7.60
CA THR A 9 12.75 5.11 8.41
C THR A 9 11.36 4.48 8.49
N ASN A 10 10.77 4.10 7.35
CA ASN A 10 9.44 3.47 7.30
C ASN A 10 9.40 2.04 7.88
N LEU A 11 10.57 1.42 8.07
CA LEU A 11 10.69 0.10 8.71
C LEU A 11 10.85 0.23 10.23
N ARG A 12 11.60 1.24 10.70
CA ARG A 12 11.85 1.48 12.13
C ARG A 12 10.69 2.22 12.80
N THR A 13 10.05 3.12 12.06
CA THR A 13 8.98 3.97 12.56
C THR A 13 7.84 3.97 11.54
N PRO A 14 7.10 2.85 11.42
CA PRO A 14 5.99 2.77 10.49
C PRO A 14 4.87 3.74 10.90
N THR A 15 4.21 4.34 9.91
CA THR A 15 3.05 5.19 10.15
C THR A 15 1.78 4.34 10.19
N LEU A 16 0.93 4.59 11.19
CA LEU A 16 -0.37 3.94 11.31
C LEU A 16 -1.42 4.74 10.53
N SER A 17 -2.29 4.04 9.80
CA SER A 17 -3.46 4.61 9.14
C SER A 17 -4.70 3.77 9.42
N ILE A 18 -5.85 4.39 9.59
CA ILE A 18 -7.14 3.69 9.74
C ILE A 18 -7.82 3.64 8.37
N ARG A 19 -8.19 2.44 7.92
CA ARG A 19 -8.92 2.21 6.67
C ARG A 19 -10.24 1.48 6.94
N LYS A 20 -11.27 1.77 6.17
CA LYS A 20 -12.52 1.00 6.22
C LYS A 20 -12.40 -0.28 5.41
N CYS A 21 -12.82 -1.40 5.98
CA CYS A 21 -12.92 -2.68 5.30
C CYS A 21 -13.91 -2.55 4.13
N PRO A 22 -13.52 -2.89 2.89
CA PRO A 22 -14.41 -2.76 1.73
C PRO A 22 -15.57 -3.77 1.75
N GLN A 23 -15.46 -4.84 2.55
CA GLN A 23 -16.47 -5.89 2.63
C GLN A 23 -17.54 -5.61 3.70
N CYS A 24 -17.14 -5.14 4.89
CA CYS A 24 -18.06 -4.97 6.03
C CYS A 24 -18.08 -3.54 6.61
N GLY A 25 -17.22 -2.64 6.14
CA GLY A 25 -17.14 -1.26 6.62
C GLY A 25 -16.40 -1.06 7.95
N ASN A 26 -15.94 -2.13 8.62
CA ASN A 26 -15.21 -2.01 9.89
C ASN A 26 -13.93 -1.19 9.74
N GLU A 27 -13.54 -0.47 10.78
CA GLU A 27 -12.26 0.24 10.81
C GLU A 27 -11.13 -0.75 11.09
N VAL A 28 -10.10 -0.71 10.25
CA VAL A 28 -8.94 -1.60 10.33
C VAL A 28 -7.69 -0.74 10.34
N GLU A 29 -6.83 -1.02 11.31
CA GLU A 29 -5.50 -0.43 11.44
C GLU A 29 -4.56 -1.03 10.39
N VAL A 30 -3.88 -0.17 9.63
CA VAL A 30 -2.91 -0.55 8.60
C VAL A 30 -1.63 0.26 8.78
N PHE A 31 -0.53 -0.43 9.06
CA PHE A 31 0.80 0.20 9.14
C PHE A 31 1.42 0.33 7.75
N SER A 32 2.25 1.35 7.54
CA SER A 32 2.90 1.64 6.24
C SER A 32 3.79 0.51 5.71
N ASN A 33 4.19 -0.42 6.57
CA ASN A 33 5.02 -1.59 6.25
C ASN A 33 4.23 -2.91 6.21
N ASP A 34 2.92 -2.91 6.52
CA ASP A 34 2.07 -4.09 6.39
C ASP A 34 1.79 -4.40 4.93
N LEU A 35 2.17 -5.58 4.43
CA LEU A 35 1.79 -6.00 3.07
C LEU A 35 0.28 -6.22 2.93
N LYS A 36 -0.34 -6.76 3.99
CA LYS A 36 -1.77 -7.03 4.09
C LYS A 36 -2.19 -7.05 5.55
N VAL A 37 -3.47 -6.76 5.79
CA VAL A 37 -4.10 -6.86 7.11
C VAL A 37 -5.39 -7.66 6.97
N THR A 38 -5.68 -8.52 7.94
CA THR A 38 -6.95 -9.26 8.00
C THR A 38 -7.95 -8.45 8.80
N CYS A 39 -9.14 -8.23 8.26
CA CYS A 39 -10.23 -7.62 9.00
C CYS A 39 -10.67 -8.54 10.13
N ASP A 40 -10.61 -8.03 11.35
CA ASP A 40 -11.03 -8.62 12.61
C ASP A 40 -12.52 -8.95 12.66
N ASN A 41 -13.37 -8.16 11.99
CA ASN A 41 -14.82 -8.37 11.99
C ASN A 41 -15.31 -9.44 10.99
N CYS A 42 -14.73 -9.50 9.79
CA CYS A 42 -15.26 -10.35 8.71
C CYS A 42 -14.24 -11.30 8.05
N GLY A 43 -12.98 -11.24 8.47
CA GLY A 43 -11.90 -12.08 7.92
C GLY A 43 -11.40 -11.67 6.53
N PHE A 44 -11.94 -10.61 5.93
CA PHE A 44 -11.49 -10.13 4.62
C PHE A 44 -10.03 -9.65 4.66
N ILE A 45 -9.22 -10.06 3.68
CA ILE A 45 -7.82 -9.65 3.55
C ILE A 45 -7.74 -8.33 2.79
N ILE A 46 -7.33 -7.28 3.49
CA ILE A 46 -7.10 -5.95 2.93
C ILE A 46 -5.61 -5.85 2.56
N TRP A 47 -5.33 -5.69 1.27
CA TRP A 47 -3.97 -5.45 0.80
C TRP A 47 -3.61 -3.99 0.97
N ASN A 48 -2.40 -3.74 1.48
CA ASN A 48 -1.86 -2.39 1.55
C ASN A 48 -1.15 -2.07 0.23
N ASP A 49 -1.32 -0.84 -0.24
CA ASP A 49 -0.67 -0.36 -1.46
C ASP A 49 0.79 0.03 -1.17
N ILE A 50 1.58 -0.89 -0.61
CA ILE A 50 3.02 -0.68 -0.45
C ILE A 50 3.63 -0.75 -1.84
N ALA A 51 3.75 0.43 -2.48
CA ALA A 51 4.28 0.64 -3.82
C ALA A 51 3.88 -0.47 -4.80
N SER A 52 2.72 -0.32 -5.45
CA SER A 52 2.33 -1.25 -6.50
C SER A 52 3.50 -1.39 -7.47
N CYS A 53 3.86 -2.63 -7.83
CA CYS A 53 4.96 -2.90 -8.76
C CYS A 53 4.80 -2.10 -10.07
N VAL A 54 3.59 -1.64 -10.35
CA VAL A 54 3.22 -0.66 -11.38
C VAL A 54 4.10 0.59 -11.40
N GLN A 55 4.67 1.01 -10.28
CA GLN A 55 5.51 2.22 -10.19
C GLN A 55 6.93 2.05 -10.75
N TRP A 56 7.43 0.82 -10.87
CA TRP A 56 8.83 0.56 -11.25
C TRP A 56 9.02 -0.63 -12.19
N CYS A 57 8.02 -1.50 -12.34
CA CYS A 57 8.09 -2.67 -13.19
C CYS A 57 7.82 -2.30 -14.65
N LYS A 58 8.79 -2.59 -15.53
CA LYS A 58 8.70 -2.34 -16.97
C LYS A 58 7.55 -3.07 -17.69
N TYR A 59 7.05 -4.16 -17.11
CA TYR A 59 5.93 -4.96 -17.66
C TYR A 59 4.57 -4.61 -17.07
N ALA A 60 4.51 -3.66 -16.12
CA ALA A 60 3.30 -3.40 -15.38
C ALA A 60 2.10 -3.02 -16.27
N LYS A 61 2.36 -2.26 -17.33
CA LYS A 61 1.34 -1.85 -18.31
C LYS A 61 0.67 -3.04 -18.99
N GLU A 62 1.44 -4.10 -19.26
CA GLU A 62 0.93 -5.35 -19.83
C GLU A 62 0.16 -6.17 -18.79
N CYS A 63 0.58 -6.13 -17.51
CA CYS A 63 -0.09 -6.88 -16.43
C CYS A 63 -1.44 -6.31 -16.02
N VAL A 64 -1.56 -4.98 -15.87
CA VAL A 64 -2.79 -4.34 -15.37
C VAL A 64 -3.65 -3.72 -16.48
N GLY A 65 -3.08 -3.56 -17.68
CA GLY A 65 -3.73 -2.90 -18.81
C GLY A 65 -3.61 -1.37 -18.78
N GLU A 66 -3.73 -0.74 -19.96
CA GLU A 66 -3.51 0.69 -20.18
C GLU A 66 -4.30 1.60 -19.23
N GLU A 67 -5.61 1.33 -19.09
CA GLU A 67 -6.51 2.19 -18.31
C GLU A 67 -6.18 2.15 -16.81
N MET A 68 -5.94 0.95 -16.27
CA MET A 68 -5.56 0.77 -14.87
C MET A 68 -4.16 1.29 -14.60
N TYR A 69 -3.23 1.11 -15.54
CA TYR A 69 -1.87 1.63 -15.44
C TYR A 69 -1.87 3.15 -15.26
N ARG A 70 -2.63 3.89 -16.09
CA ARG A 70 -2.76 5.35 -15.96
C ARG A 70 -3.27 5.77 -14.59
N LYS A 71 -4.38 5.18 -14.12
CA LYS A 71 -4.97 5.50 -12.80
C LYS A 71 -3.99 5.29 -11.64
N LEU A 72 -3.15 4.26 -11.73
CA LEU A 72 -2.17 3.92 -10.68
C LEU A 72 -0.93 4.81 -10.72
N VAL A 73 -0.52 5.30 -11.89
CA VAL A 73 0.64 6.21 -12.04
C VAL A 73 0.25 7.66 -11.72
N GLU A 74 -0.95 8.11 -12.07
CA GLU A 74 -1.46 9.48 -11.83
C GLU A 74 -1.55 9.82 -10.32
N ARG A 75 -1.70 8.83 -9.43
CA ARG A 75 -1.71 9.01 -7.95
C ARG A 75 -0.38 9.54 -7.35
N LYS A 76 0.67 9.75 -8.16
CA LYS A 76 1.99 10.20 -7.70
C LYS A 76 2.23 11.71 -7.83
N GLU A 77 1.39 12.44 -8.57
CA GLU A 77 1.57 13.88 -8.82
C GLU A 77 0.65 14.79 -7.98
N GLY A 78 -0.05 14.24 -6.99
CA GLY A 78 -0.88 14.98 -6.03
C GLY A 78 -0.29 15.00 -4.63
#